data_AF-A0A259FUN7-F1
#
_entry.id   AF-A0A259FUN7-F1
#
_cell.length_a   1.000
_cell.length_b   1.000
_cell.length_c   1.000
_cell.angle_alpha   90.00
_cell.angle_beta   90.00
_cell.angle_gamma   90.00
#
_symmetry.space_group_name_H-M   'P 1'
#
loop_
_entity.id
_entity.type
_entity.pdbx_description
1 polymer ?
#
loop_
_entity_poly.entity_id
_entity_poly.type
_entity_poly.pdbx_seq_one_letter_code
_entity_poly.pdbx_strand_id
1 'polypeptide(L)' 'DFTGDVKVLTSCPSCLQGLTRFDADSDTTADYIVVEMAQKLLGKDWMQDYVAKANQGGIERVLV' A
#
# COMPACT_ATOMS: atom_id res chain seq x y z
N ASP A 1 -21.32 -12.83 -15.40
CA ASP A 1 -20.81 -11.72 -14.56
C ASP A 1 -19.58 -12.13 -13.78
N PHE A 2 -18.68 -11.20 -13.49
CA PHE A 2 -17.48 -11.46 -12.68
C PHE A 2 -17.87 -11.61 -11.20
N THR A 3 -17.42 -12.69 -10.55
CA THR A 3 -17.76 -13.03 -9.16
C THR A 3 -16.55 -12.96 -8.21
N GLY A 4 -15.43 -12.39 -8.67
CA GLY A 4 -14.22 -12.25 -7.84
C GLY A 4 -14.24 -10.96 -7.02
N ASP A 5 -13.32 -10.87 -6.07
CA ASP A 5 -13.16 -9.67 -5.25
C ASP A 5 -12.71 -8.47 -6.09
N VAL A 6 -13.35 -7.32 -5.85
CA VAL A 6 -12.98 -6.05 -6.45
C VAL A 6 -12.27 -5.21 -5.39
N LYS A 7 -11.05 -4.75 -5.70
CA LYS A 7 -10.28 -3.84 -4.86
C LYS A 7 -10.09 -2.52 -5.58
N VAL A 8 -10.32 -1.41 -4.89
CA VAL A 8 -10.05 -0.06 -5.40
C VAL A 8 -8.59 0.28 -5.14
N LEU A 9 -7.86 0.73 -6.16
CA LEU A 9 -6.46 1.09 -6.06
C LEU A 9 -6.25 2.55 -6.47
N THR A 10 -5.44 3.28 -5.72
CA THR A 10 -5.09 4.68 -6.00
C THR A 10 -3.58 4.90 -5.92
N SER A 11 -3.07 5.78 -6.78
CA SER A 11 -1.68 6.28 -6.72
C SER A 11 -1.58 7.62 -6.00
N CYS A 12 -2.70 8.25 -5.65
CA CYS A 12 -2.73 9.56 -5.02
C CYS A 12 -2.86 9.43 -3.50
N PRO A 13 -1.84 9.80 -2.70
CA PRO A 13 -1.87 9.67 -1.24
C PRO A 13 -2.99 10.46 -0.57
N SER A 14 -3.31 11.65 -1.08
CA SER A 14 -4.42 12.46 -0.55
C SER A 14 -5.77 11.86 -0.90
N CYS A 15 -5.92 11.22 -2.07
CA CYS A 15 -7.12 10.47 -2.40
C CYS A 15 -7.28 9.25 -1.52
N LEU A 16 -6.20 8.51 -1.20
CA LEU A 16 -6.28 7.37 -0.28
C LEU A 16 -6.83 7.81 1.08
N GLN A 17 -6.21 8.83 1.70
CA GLN A 17 -6.69 9.39 2.96
C GLN A 17 -8.14 9.90 2.85
N GLY A 18 -8.53 10.47 1.71
CA GLY A 18 -9.88 10.93 1.44
C GLY A 18 -10.90 9.79 1.36
N LEU A 19 -10.56 8.72 0.64
CA LEU A 19 -11.40 7.54 0.41
C LEU A 19 -11.61 6.76 1.70
N THR A 20 -10.60 6.64 2.56
CA THR A 20 -10.69 5.98 3.87
C THR A 20 -11.81 6.54 4.75
N ARG A 21 -12.24 7.79 4.53
CA ARG A 21 -13.38 8.38 5.26
C ARG A 21 -14.71 7.70 4.94
N PHE A 22 -14.82 7.06 3.77
CA PHE A 22 -16.03 6.43 3.28
C PHE A 22 -16.03 4.91 3.46
N ASP A 23 -14.95 4.30 3.96
CA ASP A 23 -14.85 2.85 4.14
C ASP A 23 -16.01 2.26 4.99
N ALA A 24 -16.59 3.05 5.91
CA ALA A 24 -17.73 2.63 6.72
C ALA A 24 -19.09 2.74 5.98
N ASP A 25 -19.18 3.59 4.97
CA ASP A 25 -20.42 3.92 4.24
C ASP A 25 -20.47 3.28 2.85
N SER A 26 -19.32 3.00 2.26
CA SER A 26 -19.14 2.21 1.04
C SER A 26 -18.49 0.91 1.44
N ASP A 27 -19.12 -0.22 1.16
CA ASP A 27 -18.65 -1.59 1.46
C ASP A 27 -17.40 -1.96 0.62
N THR A 28 -16.39 -1.10 0.66
CA THR A 28 -15.25 -1.04 -0.25
C THR A 28 -14.13 -0.26 0.43
N THR A 29 -12.90 -0.76 0.30
CA THR A 29 -11.69 -0.11 0.78
C THR A 29 -10.77 0.24 -0.39
N ALA A 30 -10.09 1.37 -0.29
CA ALA A 30 -9.04 1.74 -1.23
C ALA A 30 -7.64 1.39 -0.70
N ASP A 31 -6.74 0.99 -1.60
CA ASP A 31 -5.34 0.69 -1.27
C ASP A 31 -4.39 1.44 -2.21
N TYR A 32 -3.12 1.52 -1.83
CA TYR A 32 -2.10 2.21 -2.60
C TYR A 32 -1.49 1.28 -3.65
N ILE A 33 -1.60 1.64 -4.93
CA ILE A 33 -1.17 0.79 -6.05
C ILE A 33 0.30 0.35 -5.96
N VAL A 34 1.17 1.21 -5.42
CA VAL A 34 2.60 0.91 -5.28
C VAL A 34 2.83 -0.22 -4.27
N VAL A 35 2.08 -0.24 -3.17
CA VAL A 35 2.19 -1.27 -2.13
C VAL A 35 1.73 -2.63 -2.66
N GLU A 36 0.61 -2.65 -3.40
CA GLU A 36 0.09 -3.85 -4.05
C GLU A 36 1.07 -4.44 -5.07
N MET A 37 1.65 -3.60 -5.92
CA MET A 37 2.65 -4.05 -6.88
C MET A 37 3.91 -4.57 -6.18
N ALA A 38 4.38 -3.89 -5.13
CA ALA A 38 5.52 -4.35 -4.36
C ALA A 38 5.27 -5.74 -3.76
N GLN A 39 4.11 -5.97 -3.16
CA GLN A 39 3.76 -7.28 -2.60
C GLN A 39 3.67 -8.38 -3.67
N LYS A 40 3.09 -8.08 -4.84
CA LYS A 40 2.94 -9.05 -5.93
C LYS A 40 4.25 -9.38 -6.66
N LEU A 41 5.12 -8.38 -6.83
CA LEU A 41 6.36 -8.53 -7.61
C LEU A 41 7.54 -8.94 -6.74
N LEU A 42 7.62 -8.45 -5.51
CA LEU A 42 8.76 -8.64 -4.61
C LEU A 42 8.47 -9.65 -3.49
N GLY A 43 7.22 -10.10 -3.34
CA GLY A 43 6.81 -11.06 -2.32
C GLY A 43 6.33 -10.39 -1.04
N LYS A 44 5.88 -11.19 -0.06
CA LYS A 44 5.25 -10.69 1.17
C LYS A 44 6.21 -9.95 2.10
N ASP A 45 7.49 -10.31 2.08
CA ASP A 45 8.51 -9.76 2.98
C ASP A 45 9.19 -8.49 2.41
N TRP A 46 8.70 -7.98 1.26
CA TRP A 46 9.29 -6.87 0.52
C TRP A 46 9.62 -5.64 1.37
N MET A 47 8.75 -5.31 2.33
CA MET A 47 8.90 -4.13 3.17
C MET A 47 10.03 -4.30 4.18
N GLN A 48 10.15 -5.48 4.79
CA GLN A 48 11.23 -5.78 5.72
C GLN A 48 12.59 -5.77 4.99
N ASP A 49 12.65 -6.41 3.83
CA ASP A 49 13.83 -6.43 2.98
C ASP A 49 14.23 -5.02 2.52
N TYR A 50 13.24 -4.21 2.14
CA TYR A 50 13.45 -2.83 1.74
C TYR A 50 14.03 -1.99 2.88
N VAL A 51 13.45 -2.08 4.08
CA VAL A 51 13.94 -1.35 5.27
C VAL A 51 15.35 -1.80 5.66
N ALA A 52 15.63 -3.10 5.67
CA ALA A 52 16.95 -3.62 5.99
C ALA A 52 18.03 -3.10 5.03
N LYS A 53 17.74 -3.09 3.73
CA LYS A 53 18.64 -2.54 2.69
C LYS A 53 18.83 -1.03 2.85
N ALA A 54 17.74 -0.30 3.10
CA ALA A 54 17.78 1.15 3.25
C ALA A 54 18.60 1.59 4.48
N ASN A 55 18.46 0.87 5.61
CA ASN A 55 19.25 1.12 6.81
C ASN A 55 20.74 0.84 6.61
N GLN A 56 21.12 -0.17 5.82
CA GLN A 56 22.51 -0.45 5.48
C GLN A 56 23.14 0.62 4.55
N GLY A 57 22.31 1.36 3.81
CA GLY A 57 22.73 2.38 2.84
C GLY A 57 22.96 3.79 3.40
N GLY A 58 22.86 4.00 4.72
CA GLY A 58 23.14 5.30 5.35
C GLY A 58 21.92 6.16 5.68
N ILE A 59 20.71 5.59 5.73
CA ILE A 59 19.57 6.30 6.35
C ILE A 59 19.82 6.39 7.86
N GLU A 60 20.22 7.57 8.33
CA GLU A 60 20.52 7.82 9.75
C GLU A 60 19.28 7.67 10.65
N ARG A 61 18.07 7.97 10.14
CA ARG A 61 16.81 7.80 10.88
C ARG A 61 15.60 7.80 9.96
N VAL A 62 14.70 6.84 10.14
CA VAL A 62 13.32 6.90 9.63
C VAL A 62 12.45 7.59 10.67
N LEU A 63 11.73 8.64 10.27
CA LEU A 63 10.72 9.27 11.12
C LEU A 63 9.44 8.44 11.02
N VAL A 64 9.10 7.78 12.14
CA VAL A 64 7.82 7.13 12.39
C VAL A 64 6.88 8.06 13.14
#